data_AF-A0A2U8DVA9-F1
#
_entry.id   AF-A0A2U8DVA9-F1
#
_cell.length_a   1.000
_cell.length_b   1.000
_cell.length_c   1.000
_cell.angle_alpha   90.00
_cell.angle_beta   90.00
_cell.angle_gamma   90.00
#
_symmetry.space_group_name_H-M   'P 1'
#
loop_
_entity.id
_entity.type
_entity.pdbx_description
1 polymer ?
#
loop_
_entity_poly.entity_id
_entity_poly.type
_entity_poly.pdbx_seq_one_letter_code
_entity_poly.pdbx_strand_id
1 'polypeptide(L)' 'MKNIQKYEYLLTEIDNMRKYMYVIIERGVGLTDDEMLEISQRIDSLLNDYNKLIHNKNAQVA' A
#
# COMPACT_ATOMS: atom_id res chain seq x y z
N MET A 1 -7.49 -4.29 -20.15
CA MET A 1 -6.05 -4.16 -19.89
C MET A 1 -5.67 -3.08 -18.86
N LYS A 2 -6.30 -1.89 -18.83
CA LYS A 2 -5.95 -0.81 -17.87
C LYS A 2 -6.02 -1.20 -16.38
N ASN A 3 -6.98 -2.03 -15.99
CA ASN A 3 -7.14 -2.41 -14.57
C ASN A 3 -6.03 -3.34 -14.07
N ILE A 4 -5.53 -4.27 -14.90
CA ILE A 4 -4.46 -5.22 -14.53
C ILE A 4 -3.16 -4.49 -14.23
N GLN A 5 -2.76 -3.56 -15.12
CA GLN A 5 -1.58 -2.72 -14.91
C GLN A 5 -1.71 -1.86 -13.65
N LYS A 6 -2.91 -1.35 -13.36
CA LYS A 6 -3.17 -0.58 -12.14
C LYS A 6 -3.10 -1.45 -10.87
N TYR A 7 -3.48 -2.72 -10.94
CA TYR A 7 -3.30 -3.67 -9.83
C TYR A 7 -1.82 -3.95 -9.55
N GLU A 8 -1.05 -4.29 -10.59
CA GLU A 8 0.37 -4.59 -10.47
C GLU A 8 1.15 -3.40 -9.93
N TYR A 9 0.80 -2.19 -10.38
CA TYR A 9 1.34 -0.95 -9.85
C TYR A 9 1.06 -0.79 -8.34
N LEU A 10 -0.20 -0.92 -7.91
CA LEU A 10 -0.56 -0.77 -6.49
C LEU A 10 0.13 -1.81 -5.61
N LEU A 11 0.22 -3.06 -6.06
CA LEU A 11 0.93 -4.12 -5.33
C LEU A 11 2.42 -3.83 -5.20
N THR A 12 3.04 -3.32 -6.26
CA THR A 12 4.45 -2.93 -6.26
C THR A 12 4.70 -1.79 -5.27
N GLU A 13 3.84 -0.77 -5.27
CA GLU A 13 3.96 0.36 -4.35
C GLU A 13 3.75 -0.06 -2.89
N ILE A 14 2.80 -0.95 -2.60
CA ILE A 14 2.59 -1.50 -1.26
C ILE A 14 3.85 -2.26 -0.79
N ASP A 15 4.44 -3.09 -1.66
CA ASP A 15 5.65 -3.85 -1.32
C ASP A 15 6.86 -2.94 -1.08
N ASN A 16 7.01 -1.89 -1.90
CA ASN A 16 8.05 -0.87 -1.71
C ASN A 16 7.90 -0.15 -0.36
N MET A 17 6.69 0.28 -0.01
CA MET A 17 6.44 0.95 1.27
C MET A 17 6.68 0.03 2.47
N ARG A 18 6.32 -1.26 2.36
CA ARG A 18 6.62 -2.26 3.40
C ARG A 18 8.12 -2.44 3.59
N LYS A 19 8.90 -2.52 2.51
CA LYS A 19 10.37 -2.60 2.59
C LYS A 19 10.96 -1.35 3.26
N TYR A 20 10.45 -0.18 2.92
CA TYR A 20 10.90 1.07 3.53
C TYR A 20 10.61 1.12 5.04
N MET A 21 9.42 0.65 5.45
CA MET A 21 9.06 0.47 6.85
C MET A 21 10.03 -0.46 7.60
N TYR A 22 10.39 -1.61 7.00
CA TYR A 22 11.36 -2.52 7.60
C TYR A 22 12.73 -1.87 7.79
N VAL A 23 13.21 -1.11 6.80
CA VAL A 23 14.49 -0.38 6.91
C VAL A 23 14.46 0.64 8.06
N ILE A 24 13.34 1.32 8.27
CA ILE A 24 13.19 2.30 9.36
C ILE A 24 13.18 1.61 10.72
N ILE A 25 12.46 0.50 10.83
CA ILE A 25 12.45 -0.33 12.05
C ILE A 25 13.86 -0.85 12.35
N GLU A 26 14.60 -1.34 11.35
CA GLU A 26 15.97 -1.82 11.50
C GLU A 26 16.95 -0.72 11.95
N ARG A 27 16.69 0.54 11.56
CA ARG A 27 17.48 1.70 12.00
C ARG A 27 17.22 2.09 13.46
N GLY A 28 16.29 1.43 14.14
CA GLY A 28 15.92 1.75 15.52
C GLY A 28 15.14 3.08 15.65
N VAL A 29 14.59 3.58 14.55
CA VAL A 29 13.67 4.71 14.53
C VAL A 29 12.41 4.28 15.28
N GLY A 30 11.93 5.12 16.18
CA GLY A 30 10.78 4.81 17.02
C GLY A 30 9.52 4.64 16.18
N LEU A 31 8.65 3.71 16.57
CA LEU A 31 7.36 3.49 15.89
C LEU A 31 6.41 4.71 15.94
N THR A 32 6.75 5.69 16.77
CA THR A 32 6.04 6.96 16.94
C THR A 32 6.67 8.12 16.18
N ASP A 33 7.77 7.89 15.45
CA ASP A 33 8.42 8.93 14.67
C ASP A 33 7.55 9.30 13.47
N ASP A 34 7.54 10.59 13.13
CA ASP A 34 6.67 11.16 12.09
C ASP A 34 6.82 10.44 10.74
N GLU A 35 8.04 9.98 10.41
CA GLU A 35 8.31 9.20 9.20
C GLU A 35 7.57 7.86 9.21
N MET A 36 7.54 7.17 10.35
CA MET A 36 6.86 5.89 10.50
C MET A 36 5.34 6.06 10.40
N LEU A 37 4.83 7.15 10.98
CA LEU A 37 3.41 7.52 10.85
C LEU A 37 3.04 7.80 9.39
N GLU A 38 3.82 8.60 8.67
CA GLU A 38 3.57 8.92 7.26
C GLU A 38 3.54 7.66 6.38
N ILE A 39 4.48 6.73 6.59
CA ILE A 39 4.54 5.46 5.86
C ILE A 39 3.32 4.60 6.15
N SER A 40 2.91 4.51 7.41
CA SER A 40 1.73 3.73 7.80
C SER A 40 0.47 4.24 7.12
N GLN A 41 0.25 5.57 7.11
CA GLN A 41 -0.89 6.20 6.46
C GLN A 41 -0.88 5.99 4.94
N ARG A 42 0.32 6.05 4.33
CA ARG A 42 0.47 5.83 2.90
C ARG A 42 0.20 4.38 2.50
N ILE A 43 0.65 3.41 3.29
CA ILE A 43 0.31 1.99 3.10
C ILE A 43 -1.20 1.79 3.19
N ASP A 44 -1.85 2.35 4.21
CA ASP A 44 -3.30 2.24 4.37
C ASP A 44 -4.06 2.83 3.18
N SER A 45 -3.63 3.98 2.65
CA SER A 45 -4.25 4.56 1.45
C SER A 45 -4.11 3.65 0.23
N LEU A 46 -2.92 3.06 0.02
CA LEU A 46 -2.68 2.17 -1.12
C LEU A 46 -3.50 0.88 -1.00
N LEU A 47 -3.60 0.30 0.20
CA LEU A 47 -4.43 -0.87 0.47
C LEU A 47 -5.91 -0.58 0.23
N ASN A 48 -6.38 0.58 0.65
CA ASN A 48 -7.76 1.01 0.41
C ASN A 48 -8.05 1.16 -1.10
N ASP A 49 -7.14 1.75 -1.86
CA ASP A 49 -7.32 1.90 -3.30
C ASP A 49 -7.23 0.55 -4.03
N TYR A 50 -6.37 -0.36 -3.58
CA TYR A 50 -6.33 -1.74 -4.04
C TYR A 50 -7.65 -2.47 -3.76
N ASN A 51 -8.17 -2.38 -2.54
CA ASN A 51 -9.43 -2.99 -2.13
C ASN A 51 -10.62 -2.46 -2.95
N LYS A 52 -10.71 -1.14 -3.16
CA LYS A 52 -11.74 -0.55 -4.04
C LYS A 52 -11.66 -1.10 -5.45
N LEU A 53 -10.45 -1.33 -5.97
CA LEU A 53 -10.25 -1.88 -7.31
C LEU A 53 -10.76 -3.33 -7.38
N ILE A 54 -10.44 -4.16 -6.39
CA ILE A 54 -10.94 -5.56 -6.29
C ILE A 54 -12.46 -5.59 -6.13
N HIS A 55 -13.02 -4.78 -5.24
CA HIS A 55 -14.45 -4.78 -4.99
C HIS A 55 -15.24 -4.26 -6.19
N ASN A 56 -14.75 -3.24 -6.89
CA ASN A 56 -15.37 -2.79 -8.15
C ASN A 56 -15.26 -3.83 -9.27
N LYS A 57 -14.23 -4.68 -9.26
CA LYS A 57 -14.13 -5.81 -10.20
C LYS A 57 -15.19 -6.87 -9.93
N ASN A 58 -15.51 -7.15 -8.66
CA ASN A 58 -16.51 -8.15 -8.29
C ASN A 58 -17.96 -7.65 -8.44
N ALA A 59 -18.20 -6.34 -8.34
CA ALA A 59 -19.53 -5.75 -8.52
C ALA A 59 -20.00 -5.70 -9.99
N GLN A 60 -19.09 -5.79 -10.97
CA GLN A 60 -19.43 -5.83 -12.41
C GLN A 60 -19.69 -7.25 -12.93
N VAL A 61 -19.58 -8.27 -12.09
CA VAL A 61 -19.79 -9.70 -12.46
C VAL A 61 -21.03 -10.29 -11.77
N ALA A 62 -21.77 -9.48 -11.02
CA ALA A 62 -23.00 -9.85 -10.33
C ALA A 62 -24.24 -9.35 -11.11
#